data_AF-A0A7V3GU89-F1
#
_entry.id   AF-A0A7V3GU89-F1
#
_cell.length_a   1.000
_cell.length_b   1.000
_cell.length_c   1.000
_cell.angle_alpha   90.00
_cell.angle_beta   90.00
_cell.angle_gamma   90.00
#
_symmetry.space_group_name_H-M   'P 1'
#
loop_
_entity.id
_entity.type
_entity.pdbx_description
1 polymer ?
#
loop_
_entity_poly.entity_id
_entity_poly.type
_entity_poly.pdbx_seq_one_letter_code
_entity_poly.pdbx_strand_id
1 'polypeptide(L)'
;MQFKDIYQQAQAPVLSVELFPPKTEKGWANLEKELAQIMKHQVGFVSVTYGAGGSTRNNTLELVKYVRETYGVTTVSHFTCVGATKESVIEYVDRAMAAGSENLVALRGDPPKGQIEFTPTPGGFHYAYQLVAFLKEHYGDRLSLAVAGYPEGHVETRDLATSIEHLKMKVDAGADLVITQLFYDNADFFRFRDMAVKAGIDVP
;
A
#
# COMPACT_ATOMS: atom_id res chain seq x y z
N MET A 1 -5.05 4.32 -14.00
CA MET A 1 -6.30 4.71 -13.29
C MET A 1 -5.95 4.84 -11.82
N GLN A 2 -6.49 5.85 -11.14
CA GLN A 2 -6.30 5.98 -9.70
C GLN A 2 -7.34 5.16 -8.93
N PHE A 3 -7.12 4.91 -7.63
CA PHE A 3 -8.08 4.15 -6.81
C PHE A 3 -9.50 4.70 -6.90
N LYS A 4 -9.66 6.02 -6.79
CA LYS A 4 -10.97 6.68 -6.92
C LYS A 4 -11.68 6.28 -8.22
N ASP A 5 -10.99 6.29 -9.35
CA ASP A 5 -11.58 5.91 -10.64
C ASP A 5 -12.01 4.44 -10.65
N ILE A 6 -11.15 3.56 -10.12
CA ILE A 6 -11.40 2.12 -10.06
C ILE A 6 -12.68 1.84 -9.28
N TYR A 7 -12.83 2.43 -8.09
CA TYR A 7 -14.01 2.20 -7.24
C TYR A 7 -15.27 2.94 -7.71
N GLN A 8 -15.14 4.11 -8.35
CA GLN A 8 -16.29 4.83 -8.91
C GLN A 8 -16.87 4.16 -10.16
N GLN A 9 -16.02 3.50 -10.96
CA GLN A 9 -16.44 2.83 -12.20
C GLN A 9 -16.81 1.35 -11.97
N ALA A 10 -16.51 0.81 -10.79
CA ALA A 10 -16.77 -0.57 -10.45
C ALA A 10 -18.28 -0.89 -10.45
N GLN A 11 -18.69 -1.87 -11.24
CA GLN A 11 -20.07 -2.40 -11.25
C GLN A 11 -20.23 -3.66 -10.37
N ALA A 12 -19.11 -4.16 -9.84
CA ALA A 12 -18.98 -5.33 -8.99
C ALA A 12 -17.83 -5.12 -8.01
N PRO A 13 -17.68 -5.94 -6.96
CA PRO A 13 -16.53 -5.85 -6.05
C PRO A 13 -15.20 -5.88 -6.80
N VAL A 14 -14.30 -4.97 -6.46
CA VAL A 14 -12.97 -4.85 -7.08
C VAL A 14 -12.08 -5.98 -6.54
N LEU A 15 -11.66 -6.89 -7.42
CA LEU A 15 -10.65 -7.89 -7.09
C LEU A 15 -9.26 -7.30 -7.29
N SER A 16 -8.43 -7.30 -6.25
CA SER A 16 -7.01 -6.92 -6.33
C SER A 16 -6.10 -8.06 -5.92
N VAL A 17 -4.84 -8.02 -6.37
CA VAL A 17 -3.84 -9.06 -6.09
C VAL A 17 -2.56 -8.42 -5.60
N GLU A 18 -2.00 -8.95 -4.53
CA GLU A 18 -0.72 -8.50 -3.99
C GLU A 18 0.41 -9.48 -4.31
N LEU A 19 1.53 -8.96 -4.82
CA LEU A 19 2.69 -9.73 -5.23
C LEU A 19 3.94 -9.37 -4.44
N PHE A 20 4.80 -10.36 -4.24
CA PHE A 20 6.14 -10.18 -3.70
C PHE A 20 7.17 -10.24 -4.84
N PRO A 21 8.09 -9.27 -4.95
CA PRO A 21 9.09 -9.28 -6.00
C PRO A 21 10.02 -10.49 -5.86
N PRO A 22 10.12 -11.38 -6.87
CA PRO A 22 11.01 -12.54 -6.80
C PRO A 22 12.49 -12.11 -6.70
N LYS A 23 13.29 -12.96 -6.07
CA LYS A 23 14.74 -12.76 -5.91
C LYS A 23 15.58 -13.69 -6.79
N THR A 24 14.95 -14.61 -7.51
CA THR A 24 15.62 -15.65 -8.32
C THR A 24 14.91 -15.80 -9.65
N GLU A 25 15.65 -16.22 -10.68
CA GLU A 25 15.09 -16.50 -12.02
C GLU A 25 13.97 -17.55 -11.98
N LYS A 26 14.14 -18.61 -11.18
CA LYS A 26 13.09 -19.60 -10.96
C LYS A 26 11.83 -18.99 -10.33
N GLY A 27 12.01 -18.06 -9.39
CA GLY A 27 10.91 -17.32 -8.77
C GLY A 27 10.16 -16.46 -9.79
N TRP A 28 10.89 -15.80 -10.70
CA TRP A 28 10.30 -15.07 -11.82
C TRP A 28 9.51 -15.98 -12.75
N ALA A 29 10.11 -17.07 -13.26
CA ALA A 29 9.42 -18.00 -14.15
C ALA A 29 8.12 -18.58 -13.53
N ASN A 30 8.14 -18.87 -12.22
CA ASN A 30 6.94 -19.29 -11.50
C ASN A 30 5.90 -18.16 -11.40
N LEU A 31 6.32 -16.94 -11.05
CA LEU A 31 5.44 -15.79 -10.95
C LEU A 31 4.74 -15.51 -12.29
N GLU A 32 5.47 -15.52 -13.40
CA GLU A 32 4.92 -15.28 -14.74
C GLU A 32 3.81 -16.28 -15.07
N LYS A 33 4.06 -17.57 -14.78
CA LYS A 33 3.08 -18.64 -15.02
C LYS A 33 1.80 -18.46 -14.21
N GLU A 34 1.92 -18.17 -12.91
CA GLU A 34 0.76 -18.00 -12.02
C GLU A 34 0.01 -16.70 -12.34
N LEU A 35 0.74 -15.62 -12.60
CA LEU A 35 0.15 -14.34 -12.95
C LEU A 35 -0.67 -14.43 -14.24
N ALA A 36 -0.21 -15.19 -15.24
CA ALA A 36 -0.98 -15.44 -16.45
C ALA A 36 -2.31 -16.18 -16.19
N GLN A 37 -2.43 -16.95 -15.11
CA GLN A 37 -3.72 -17.53 -14.71
C GLN A 37 -4.59 -16.51 -13.97
N ILE A 38 -4.01 -15.77 -13.03
CA ILE A 38 -4.70 -14.77 -12.24
C ILE A 38 -5.29 -13.67 -13.14
N MET A 39 -4.54 -13.23 -14.15
CA MET A 39 -4.97 -12.18 -15.09
C MET A 39 -6.10 -12.61 -16.03
N LYS A 40 -6.53 -13.88 -16.01
CA LYS A 40 -7.79 -14.30 -16.68
C LYS A 40 -9.03 -13.82 -15.94
N HIS A 41 -8.88 -13.40 -14.69
CA HIS A 41 -9.94 -12.77 -13.90
C HIS A 41 -9.88 -11.25 -14.07
N GLN A 42 -11.01 -10.58 -13.88
CA GLN A 42 -11.10 -9.11 -13.96
C GLN A 42 -10.47 -8.48 -12.70
N VAL A 43 -9.13 -8.45 -12.66
CA VAL A 43 -8.36 -7.80 -11.60
C VAL A 43 -8.36 -6.29 -11.81
N GLY A 44 -8.81 -5.53 -10.81
CA GLY A 44 -8.84 -4.07 -10.85
C GLY A 44 -7.48 -3.43 -10.71
N PHE A 45 -6.63 -3.97 -9.83
CA PHE A 45 -5.24 -3.55 -9.69
C PHE A 45 -4.35 -4.64 -9.08
N VAL A 46 -3.05 -4.53 -9.32
CA VAL A 46 -2.01 -5.38 -8.74
C VAL A 46 -1.10 -4.54 -7.86
N SER A 47 -1.00 -4.86 -6.57
CA SER A 47 -0.01 -4.26 -5.66
C SER A 47 1.29 -5.07 -5.64
N VAL A 48 2.42 -4.38 -5.55
CA VAL A 48 3.73 -5.00 -5.41
C VAL A 48 4.37 -4.53 -4.10
N THR A 49 4.69 -5.49 -3.25
CA THR A 49 5.23 -5.24 -1.92
C THR A 49 6.64 -4.65 -1.97
N TYR A 50 6.96 -3.90 -0.91
CA TYR A 50 8.24 -3.24 -0.73
C TYR A 50 9.01 -3.91 0.41
N GLY A 51 10.20 -4.43 0.12
CA GLY A 51 11.00 -5.13 1.12
C GLY A 51 11.43 -4.20 2.25
N ALA A 52 11.33 -4.67 3.50
CA ALA A 52 11.75 -3.93 4.69
C ALA A 52 13.17 -3.35 4.52
N GLY A 53 13.32 -2.07 4.86
CA GLY A 53 14.58 -1.32 4.70
C GLY A 53 15.01 -1.08 3.25
N GLY A 54 14.16 -1.34 2.25
CA GLY A 54 14.45 -1.06 0.85
C GLY A 54 15.26 -2.13 0.12
N SER A 55 15.44 -3.31 0.72
CA SER A 55 16.26 -4.40 0.16
C SER A 55 15.83 -4.92 -1.21
N THR A 56 14.59 -4.65 -1.65
CA THR A 56 14.05 -5.04 -2.96
C THR A 56 13.51 -3.85 -3.77
N ARG A 57 13.98 -2.62 -3.50
CA ARG A 57 13.51 -1.39 -4.19
C ARG A 57 13.47 -1.54 -5.71
N ASN A 58 14.55 -2.04 -6.32
CA ASN A 58 14.65 -2.19 -7.77
C ASN A 58 13.70 -3.28 -8.28
N ASN A 59 13.70 -4.47 -7.66
CA ASN A 59 12.82 -5.58 -8.06
C ASN A 59 11.33 -5.20 -7.96
N THR A 60 10.97 -4.32 -7.02
CA THR A 60 9.59 -3.82 -6.88
C THR A 60 9.17 -3.05 -8.13
N LEU A 61 9.97 -2.08 -8.56
CA LEU A 61 9.66 -1.26 -9.74
C LEU A 61 9.78 -2.04 -11.05
N GLU A 62 10.70 -3.01 -11.13
CA GLU A 62 10.79 -3.94 -12.25
C GLU A 62 9.51 -4.76 -12.40
N LEU A 63 8.98 -5.31 -11.30
CA LEU A 63 7.74 -6.07 -11.33
C LEU A 63 6.53 -5.18 -11.63
N VAL A 64 6.44 -3.99 -11.04
CA VAL A 64 5.41 -2.98 -11.37
C VAL A 64 5.40 -2.70 -12.88
N LYS A 65 6.58 -2.45 -13.47
CA LYS A 65 6.72 -2.19 -14.89
C LYS A 65 6.30 -3.40 -15.73
N TYR A 66 6.81 -4.59 -15.39
CA TYR A 66 6.48 -5.84 -16.08
C TYR A 66 4.98 -6.12 -16.12
N VAL A 67 4.29 -6.01 -14.96
CA VAL A 67 2.85 -6.29 -14.87
C VAL A 67 2.06 -5.31 -15.74
N ARG A 68 2.40 -4.02 -15.66
CA ARG A 68 1.76 -2.98 -16.47
C ARG A 68 1.97 -3.21 -17.97
N GLU A 69 3.20 -3.44 -18.40
CA GLU A 69 3.55 -3.60 -19.83
C GLU A 69 2.96 -4.89 -20.42
N THR A 70 2.89 -5.96 -19.63
CA THR A 70 2.44 -7.29 -20.09
C THR A 70 0.92 -7.43 -20.09
N TYR A 71 0.24 -6.91 -19.06
CA TYR A 71 -1.20 -7.14 -18.85
C TYR A 71 -2.06 -5.88 -18.97
N GLY A 72 -1.46 -4.69 -19.01
CA GLY A 72 -2.20 -3.42 -19.06
C GLY A 72 -3.03 -3.11 -17.82
N VAL A 73 -2.89 -3.89 -16.75
CA VAL A 73 -3.60 -3.70 -15.48
C VAL A 73 -2.98 -2.54 -14.69
N THR A 74 -3.80 -1.85 -13.90
CA THR A 74 -3.29 -0.82 -12.98
C THR A 74 -2.35 -1.46 -11.96
N THR A 75 -1.18 -0.85 -11.78
CA THR A 75 -0.20 -1.29 -10.79
C THR A 75 -0.11 -0.29 -9.64
N VAL A 76 0.20 -0.82 -8.47
CA VAL A 76 0.36 -0.09 -7.22
C VAL A 76 1.68 -0.50 -6.59
N SER A 77 2.53 0.46 -6.27
CA SER A 77 3.78 0.17 -5.56
C SER A 77 3.61 0.41 -4.06
N HIS A 78 4.04 -0.54 -3.24
CA HIS A 78 4.17 -0.27 -1.81
C HIS A 78 5.37 0.64 -1.56
N PHE A 79 5.34 1.37 -0.45
CA PHE A 79 6.49 2.11 0.07
C PHE A 79 6.45 2.17 1.61
N THR A 80 7.62 2.05 2.24
CA THR A 80 7.76 2.10 3.71
C THR A 80 8.67 3.24 4.16
N CYS A 81 8.38 3.85 5.32
CA CYS A 81 9.24 4.85 5.97
C CYS A 81 10.59 4.30 6.48
N VAL A 82 10.74 2.98 6.61
CA VAL A 82 11.94 2.34 7.17
C VAL A 82 13.18 2.66 6.34
N GLY A 83 14.18 3.31 6.95
CA GLY A 83 15.45 3.61 6.27
C GLY A 83 15.32 4.68 5.18
N ALA A 84 14.27 5.51 5.21
CA ALA A 84 13.98 6.49 4.18
C ALA A 84 14.00 7.92 4.74
N THR A 85 14.76 8.80 4.09
CA THR A 85 14.64 10.26 4.24
C THR A 85 13.61 10.81 3.26
N LYS A 86 13.13 12.04 3.50
CA LYS A 86 12.24 12.75 2.57
C LYS A 86 12.75 12.76 1.13
N GLU A 87 14.04 12.99 0.93
CA GLU A 87 14.67 13.05 -0.40
C GLU A 87 14.60 11.68 -1.09
N SER A 88 14.90 10.61 -0.36
CA SER A 88 14.82 9.24 -0.91
C SER A 88 13.38 8.80 -1.22
N VAL A 89 12.40 9.37 -0.51
CA VAL A 89 10.97 9.14 -0.81
C VAL A 89 10.62 9.77 -2.15
N ILE A 90 10.98 11.04 -2.37
CA ILE A 90 10.73 11.74 -3.64
C ILE A 90 11.39 11.00 -4.81
N GLU A 91 12.67 10.64 -4.68
CA GLU A 91 13.39 9.88 -5.71
C GLU A 91 12.66 8.58 -6.07
N TYR A 92 12.20 7.84 -5.06
CA TYR A 92 11.49 6.59 -5.28
C TYR A 92 10.13 6.79 -5.96
N VAL A 93 9.35 7.77 -5.50
CA VAL A 93 8.01 8.02 -6.02
C VAL A 93 8.08 8.50 -7.48
N ASP A 94 9.05 9.36 -7.80
CA ASP A 94 9.27 9.79 -9.19
C ASP A 94 9.60 8.60 -10.10
N ARG A 95 10.43 7.66 -9.62
CA ARG A 95 10.73 6.41 -10.34
C ARG A 95 9.52 5.49 -10.44
N ALA A 96 8.69 5.40 -9.42
CA ALA A 96 7.47 4.60 -9.43
C ALA A 96 6.44 5.14 -10.43
N MET A 97 6.24 6.46 -10.45
CA MET A 97 5.39 7.13 -11.42
C MET A 97 5.94 6.98 -12.85
N ALA A 98 7.26 7.09 -13.05
CA ALA A 98 7.89 6.85 -14.34
C ALA A 98 7.77 5.38 -14.81
N ALA A 99 7.78 4.42 -13.89
CA ALA A 99 7.45 3.01 -14.15
C ALA A 99 5.96 2.77 -14.37
N GLY A 100 5.13 3.80 -14.15
CA GLY A 100 3.72 3.81 -14.47
C GLY A 100 2.77 3.54 -13.30
N SER A 101 3.26 3.63 -12.07
CA SER A 101 2.47 3.49 -10.84
C SER A 101 2.08 4.87 -10.31
N GLU A 102 0.86 5.30 -10.63
CA GLU A 102 0.23 6.53 -10.08
C GLU A 102 -0.50 6.27 -8.75
N ASN A 103 -0.43 5.03 -8.27
CA ASN A 103 -0.99 4.57 -7.01
C ASN A 103 0.12 4.04 -6.13
N LEU A 104 0.07 4.33 -4.83
CA LEU A 104 0.97 3.75 -3.84
C LEU A 104 0.23 3.22 -2.62
N VAL A 105 0.82 2.21 -1.95
CA VAL A 105 0.46 1.88 -0.57
C VAL A 105 1.49 2.52 0.36
N ALA A 106 1.08 3.54 1.10
CA ALA A 106 1.92 4.30 2.01
C ALA A 106 1.92 3.64 3.41
N LEU A 107 3.06 3.08 3.79
CA LEU A 107 3.22 2.30 5.01
C LEU A 107 4.31 2.89 5.91
N ARG A 108 4.19 2.67 7.23
CA ARG A 108 5.32 2.90 8.14
C ARG A 108 6.42 1.87 7.88
N GLY A 109 6.00 0.61 7.76
CA GLY A 109 6.87 -0.57 7.72
C GLY A 109 7.20 -1.10 9.11
N ASP A 110 7.79 -2.29 9.11
CA ASP A 110 8.19 -2.99 10.32
C ASP A 110 9.59 -2.57 10.79
N PRO A 111 9.89 -2.70 12.09
CA PRO A 111 11.25 -2.57 12.60
C PRO A 111 12.23 -3.46 11.82
N PRO A 112 13.48 -3.02 11.60
CA PRO A 112 14.51 -3.87 11.00
C PRO A 112 14.68 -5.20 11.74
N LYS A 113 15.07 -6.25 11.02
CA LYS A 113 15.24 -7.60 11.59
C LYS A 113 16.14 -7.55 12.85
N GLY A 114 15.62 -8.06 13.97
CA GLY A 114 16.32 -8.08 15.25
C GLY A 114 16.04 -6.88 16.16
N GLN A 115 15.24 -5.91 15.70
CA GLN A 115 14.73 -4.82 16.53
C GLN A 115 13.26 -5.07 16.86
N ILE A 116 12.85 -4.67 18.06
CA ILE A 116 11.47 -4.77 18.53
C ILE A 116 10.73 -3.45 18.27
N GLU A 117 11.43 -2.33 18.39
CA GLU A 117 10.86 -1.00 18.26
C GLU A 117 11.24 -0.35 16.93
N PHE A 118 10.27 0.32 16.30
CA PHE A 118 10.52 1.13 15.13
C PHE A 118 11.21 2.44 15.54
N THR A 119 12.36 2.73 14.93
CA THR A 119 13.04 4.03 15.07
C THR A 119 13.04 4.74 13.71
N PRO A 120 12.50 5.96 13.61
CA PRO A 120 12.53 6.70 12.35
C PRO A 120 13.97 7.05 11.96
N THR A 121 14.26 6.99 10.67
CA THR A 121 15.51 7.51 10.13
C THR A 121 15.59 9.03 10.34
N PRO A 122 16.75 9.61 10.68
CA PRO A 122 16.91 11.06 10.70
C PRO A 122 16.47 11.69 9.37
N GLY A 123 15.59 12.70 9.43
CA GLY A 123 14.99 13.30 8.23
C GLY A 123 13.90 12.44 7.55
N GLY A 124 13.47 11.34 8.18
CA GLY A 124 12.39 10.48 7.73
C GLY A 124 11.07 10.73 8.46
N PHE A 125 10.22 9.70 8.48
CA PHE A 125 8.88 9.76 9.07
C PHE A 125 8.74 8.76 10.21
N HIS A 126 8.00 9.15 11.24
CA HIS A 126 7.67 8.29 12.36
C HIS A 126 6.40 7.47 12.09
N TYR A 127 5.40 8.10 11.47
CA TYR A 127 4.10 7.49 11.20
C TYR A 127 3.72 7.57 9.73
N ALA A 128 2.92 6.60 9.27
CA ALA A 128 2.43 6.54 7.90
C ALA A 128 1.61 7.80 7.49
N TYR A 129 0.85 8.41 8.42
CA TYR A 129 0.10 9.63 8.08
C TYR A 129 1.02 10.81 7.69
N GLN A 130 2.23 10.87 8.26
CA GLN A 130 3.20 11.92 7.93
C GLN A 130 3.74 11.73 6.51
N LEU A 131 3.94 10.47 6.11
CA LEU A 131 4.28 10.12 4.73
C LEU A 131 3.14 10.48 3.78
N VAL A 132 1.89 10.15 4.12
CA VAL A 132 0.71 10.50 3.31
C VAL A 132 0.62 12.02 3.11
N ALA A 133 0.69 12.79 4.20
CA ALA A 133 0.63 14.25 4.15
C ALA A 133 1.75 14.83 3.27
N PHE A 134 2.98 14.34 3.44
CA PHE A 134 4.12 14.75 2.61
C PHE A 134 3.90 14.41 1.13
N LEU A 135 3.44 13.21 0.81
CA LEU A 135 3.18 12.81 -0.58
C LEU A 135 2.05 13.64 -1.21
N LYS A 136 0.99 13.96 -0.47
CA LYS A 136 -0.07 14.84 -0.97
C LYS A 136 0.40 16.28 -1.15
N GLU A 137 1.25 16.81 -0.28
CA GLU A 137 1.87 18.12 -0.46
C GLU A 137 2.70 18.21 -1.75
N HIS A 138 3.49 17.17 -2.05
CA HIS A 138 4.42 17.15 -3.18
C HIS A 138 3.78 16.75 -4.53
N TYR A 139 2.82 15.84 -4.52
CA TYR A 139 2.24 15.26 -5.74
C TYR A 139 0.79 15.63 -5.98
N GLY A 140 0.06 16.04 -4.94
CA GLY A 140 -1.36 16.35 -5.00
C GLY A 140 -2.17 15.21 -5.60
N ASP A 141 -3.09 15.55 -6.50
CA ASP A 141 -3.99 14.61 -7.17
C ASP A 141 -3.28 13.76 -8.24
N ARG A 142 -1.99 13.97 -8.53
CA ARG A 142 -1.24 13.10 -9.46
C ARG A 142 -0.94 11.73 -8.85
N LEU A 143 -1.04 11.59 -7.53
CA LEU A 143 -0.71 10.38 -6.80
C LEU A 143 -1.87 9.98 -5.87
N SER A 144 -2.37 8.76 -6.07
CA SER A 144 -3.39 8.18 -5.20
C SER A 144 -2.77 7.24 -4.18
N LEU A 145 -3.26 7.30 -2.93
CA LEU A 145 -2.61 6.68 -1.79
C LEU A 145 -3.54 5.73 -1.06
N ALA A 146 -3.14 4.47 -0.95
CA ALA A 146 -3.74 3.51 -0.03
C ALA A 146 -2.97 3.46 1.29
N VAL A 147 -3.66 3.13 2.37
CA VAL A 147 -3.06 2.92 3.70
C VAL A 147 -3.56 1.63 4.35
N ALA A 148 -2.78 1.09 5.29
CA ALA A 148 -3.18 -0.12 6.00
C ALA A 148 -4.28 0.15 7.05
N GLY A 149 -5.29 -0.72 7.14
CA GLY A 149 -6.25 -0.81 8.25
C GLY A 149 -6.04 -2.09 9.06
N TYR A 150 -6.43 -2.13 10.34
CA TYR A 150 -6.20 -3.29 11.20
C TYR A 150 -7.48 -3.67 11.93
N PRO A 151 -8.28 -4.64 11.42
CA PRO A 151 -9.58 -5.00 12.01
C PRO A 151 -9.52 -5.52 13.44
N GLU A 152 -8.40 -6.14 13.81
CA GLU A 152 -8.11 -6.67 15.15
C GLU A 152 -7.22 -5.72 15.99
N GLY A 153 -6.96 -4.50 15.49
CA GLY A 153 -5.98 -3.58 16.05
C GLY A 153 -4.55 -3.86 15.58
N HIS A 154 -3.66 -2.88 15.73
CA HIS A 154 -2.24 -3.06 15.43
C HIS A 154 -1.53 -3.76 16.60
N VAL A 155 -0.44 -4.49 16.33
CA VAL A 155 0.32 -5.19 17.40
C VAL A 155 0.84 -4.24 18.49
N GLU A 156 1.19 -3.00 18.11
CA GLU A 156 1.60 -1.92 19.02
C GLU A 156 0.42 -1.06 19.53
N THR A 157 -0.80 -1.30 19.05
CA THR A 157 -2.02 -0.56 19.45
C THR A 157 -3.21 -1.49 19.32
N ARG A 158 -3.36 -2.40 20.27
CA ARG A 158 -4.45 -3.40 20.24
C ARG A 158 -5.82 -2.82 20.56
N ASP A 159 -5.86 -1.62 21.15
CA ASP A 159 -7.11 -0.90 21.33
C ASP A 159 -7.67 -0.46 19.97
N LEU A 160 -8.87 -0.94 19.65
CA LEU A 160 -9.48 -0.72 18.33
C LEU A 160 -9.95 0.72 18.17
N ALA A 161 -10.39 1.39 19.24
CA ALA A 161 -10.78 2.79 19.17
C ALA A 161 -9.59 3.68 18.80
N THR A 162 -8.46 3.51 19.49
CA THR A 162 -7.20 4.20 19.17
C THR A 162 -6.70 3.84 17.76
N SER A 163 -6.83 2.58 17.34
CA SER A 163 -6.48 2.17 15.96
C SER A 163 -7.32 2.89 14.90
N ILE A 164 -8.61 3.14 15.17
CA ILE A 164 -9.49 3.91 14.29
C ILE A 164 -9.12 5.39 14.28
N GLU A 165 -8.73 5.98 15.41
CA GLU A 165 -8.23 7.36 15.46
C GLU A 165 -6.96 7.53 14.60
N HIS A 166 -6.00 6.59 14.71
CA HIS A 166 -4.81 6.60 13.85
C HIS A 166 -5.12 6.33 12.38
N LEU A 167 -6.13 5.50 12.08
CA LEU A 167 -6.62 5.33 10.72
C LEU A 167 -7.20 6.63 10.18
N LYS A 168 -8.03 7.32 10.98
CA LYS A 168 -8.60 8.61 10.63
C LYS A 168 -7.52 9.64 10.32
N MET A 169 -6.44 9.71 11.12
CA MET A 169 -5.31 10.60 10.83
C MET A 169 -4.69 10.35 9.44
N LYS A 170 -4.61 9.09 9.00
CA LYS A 170 -4.09 8.75 7.66
C LYS A 170 -5.06 9.15 6.55
N VAL A 171 -6.36 8.97 6.77
CA VAL A 171 -7.41 9.34 5.81
C VAL A 171 -7.51 10.86 5.71
N ASP A 172 -7.56 11.56 6.84
CA ASP A 172 -7.58 13.03 6.90
C ASP A 172 -6.30 13.66 6.30
N ALA A 173 -5.17 12.95 6.32
CA ALA A 173 -3.95 13.36 5.62
C ALA A 173 -4.03 13.20 4.07
N GLY A 174 -5.07 12.55 3.56
CA GLY A 174 -5.37 12.38 2.14
C GLY A 174 -5.21 10.96 1.61
N ALA A 175 -5.38 9.91 2.41
CA ALA A 175 -5.49 8.56 1.85
C ALA A 175 -6.81 8.41 1.06
N ASP A 176 -6.76 7.69 -0.05
CA ASP A 176 -7.88 7.46 -0.98
C ASP A 176 -8.48 6.03 -0.86
N LEU A 177 -7.79 5.13 -0.16
CA LEU A 177 -8.16 3.72 0.00
C LEU A 177 -7.61 3.15 1.31
N VAL A 178 -8.36 2.29 1.99
CA VAL A 178 -7.88 1.48 3.11
C VAL A 178 -7.81 0.00 2.71
N ILE A 179 -6.62 -0.60 2.85
CA ILE A 179 -6.43 -2.05 2.68
C ILE A 179 -6.21 -2.65 4.06
N THR A 180 -7.07 -3.58 4.47
CA THR A 180 -6.94 -4.19 5.80
C THR A 180 -5.80 -5.20 5.85
N GLN A 181 -5.22 -5.40 7.04
CA GLN A 181 -4.52 -6.63 7.36
C GLN A 181 -5.45 -7.83 7.19
N LEU A 182 -4.88 -9.01 6.94
CA LEU A 182 -5.62 -10.27 6.90
C LEU A 182 -6.39 -10.48 8.21
N PHE A 183 -7.54 -11.13 8.11
CA PHE A 183 -8.38 -11.57 9.21
C PHE A 183 -9.05 -12.89 8.81
N TYR A 184 -9.44 -13.70 9.79
CA TYR A 184 -10.12 -14.98 9.56
C TYR A 184 -11.58 -14.98 10.03
N ASP A 185 -11.99 -14.02 10.86
CA ASP A 185 -13.36 -13.82 11.29
C ASP A 185 -13.94 -12.55 10.65
N ASN A 186 -15.02 -12.71 9.87
CA ASN A 186 -15.70 -11.59 9.23
C ASN A 186 -16.29 -10.60 10.25
N ALA A 187 -16.57 -11.04 11.48
CA ALA A 187 -17.06 -10.17 12.54
C ALA A 187 -16.04 -9.07 12.90
N ASP A 188 -14.74 -9.35 12.81
CA ASP A 188 -13.69 -8.36 13.05
C ASP A 188 -13.71 -7.27 11.99
N PHE A 189 -13.86 -7.64 10.72
CA PHE A 189 -14.00 -6.68 9.63
C PHE A 189 -15.27 -5.83 9.76
N PHE A 190 -16.42 -6.43 10.04
CA PHE A 190 -17.67 -5.67 10.16
C PHE A 190 -17.63 -4.68 11.33
N ARG A 191 -17.10 -5.09 12.48
CA ARG A 191 -16.90 -4.20 13.63
C ARG A 191 -15.96 -3.04 13.28
N PHE A 192 -14.84 -3.33 12.63
CA PHE A 192 -13.90 -2.32 12.16
C PHE A 192 -14.53 -1.33 11.18
N ARG A 193 -15.23 -1.82 10.16
CA ARG A 193 -15.94 -0.99 9.17
C ARG A 193 -16.94 -0.07 9.85
N ASP A 194 -17.77 -0.59 10.75
CA ASP A 194 -18.81 0.20 11.41
C ASP A 194 -18.21 1.28 12.31
N MET A 195 -17.09 0.98 12.98
CA MET A 195 -16.34 1.97 13.76
C MET A 195 -15.69 3.04 12.86
N ALA A 196 -15.12 2.65 11.71
CA ALA A 196 -14.52 3.57 10.75
C ALA A 196 -15.56 4.55 10.19
N VAL A 197 -16.72 4.03 9.74
CA VAL A 197 -17.84 4.85 9.25
C VAL A 197 -18.33 5.81 10.34
N LYS A 198 -18.49 5.33 11.58
CA LYS A 198 -18.88 6.18 12.72
C LYS A 198 -17.86 7.29 13.02
N ALA A 199 -16.59 7.06 12.75
CA ALA A 199 -15.52 8.06 12.88
C ALA A 199 -15.43 9.02 11.66
N GLY A 200 -16.30 8.87 10.65
CA GLY A 200 -16.30 9.70 9.45
C GLY A 200 -15.20 9.32 8.46
N ILE A 201 -14.79 8.05 8.42
CA ILE A 201 -13.93 7.50 7.36
C ILE A 201 -14.84 6.94 6.28
N ASP A 202 -14.83 7.56 5.10
CA ASP A 202 -15.74 7.28 3.98
C ASP A 202 -15.05 6.80 2.70
N VAL A 203 -13.70 6.72 2.72
CA VAL A 203 -12.92 6.08 1.65
C VAL A 203 -13.18 4.57 1.61
N PRO A 204 -13.02 3.93 0.44
CA PRO A 204 -13.19 2.48 0.31
C PRO A 204 -12.26 1.66 1.21
#